data_AF-X1EAC0-F1
#
_entry.id   AF-X1EAC0-F1
#
_cell.length_a   1.000
_cell.length_b   1.000
_cell.length_c   1.000
_cell.angle_alpha   90.00
_cell.angle_beta   90.00
_cell.angle_gamma   90.00
#
_symmetry.space_group_name_H-M   'P 1'
#
loop_
_entity.id
_entity.type
_entity.pdbx_description
1 polymer ?
#
loop_
_entity_poly.entity_id
_entity_poly.type
_entity_poly.pdbx_seq_one_letter_code
_entity_poly.pdbx_strand_id
1 'polypeptide(L)'
;MKKLAIVCGSPSSEMAAPFEDTAYDVWVLGNRCQNYPRFDLIFEIHDSTEEQHDERYPQWLVDKKIPLIVGEGFPLKADHVTVFPFDQSEKLLGSQYLTSSPAMMLCLAMLRGYERIELYGVD
;
A
#
# COMPACT_ATOMS: atom_id res chain seq x y z
N MET A 1 -9.29 8.00 17.27
CA MET A 1 -9.31 8.33 15.84
C MET A 1 -8.05 7.78 15.19
N LYS A 2 -8.18 6.76 14.33
CA LYS A 2 -7.04 6.23 13.57
C LYS A 2 -6.76 7.14 12.38
N LYS A 3 -5.51 7.59 12.23
CA LYS A 3 -5.07 8.47 11.14
C LYS A 3 -4.13 7.71 10.21
N LEU A 4 -4.26 7.95 8.92
CA LEU A 4 -3.46 7.30 7.89
C LEU A 4 -2.93 8.34 6.88
N ALA A 5 -1.66 8.20 6.52
CA ALA A 5 -1.08 8.79 5.33
C ALA A 5 -0.80 7.71 4.28
N ILE A 6 -1.38 7.85 3.09
CA ILE A 6 -1.09 7.02 1.92
C ILE A 6 -0.10 7.79 1.03
N VAL A 7 1.04 7.18 0.70
CA VAL A 7 2.13 7.82 -0.06
C VAL A 7 2.43 7.05 -1.35
N CYS A 8 2.14 7.64 -2.51
CA CYS A 8 2.15 6.95 -3.81
C CYS A 8 3.32 7.32 -4.74
N GLY A 9 4.00 8.45 -4.50
CA GLY A 9 5.32 8.71 -5.07
C GLY A 9 5.45 9.84 -6.10
N SER A 10 4.43 10.70 -6.28
CA SER A 10 4.66 11.97 -6.97
C SER A 10 5.56 12.89 -6.11
N PRO A 11 6.66 13.44 -6.67
CA PRO A 11 7.55 14.36 -5.94
C PRO A 11 6.87 15.64 -5.45
N SER A 12 5.69 15.98 -5.99
CA SER A 12 4.94 17.18 -5.61
C SER A 12 4.62 17.23 -4.12
N SER A 13 4.41 16.06 -3.50
CA SER A 13 3.88 15.96 -2.14
C SER A 13 4.30 14.68 -1.39
N GLU A 14 5.01 13.72 -1.99
CA GLU A 14 5.38 12.46 -1.31
C GLU A 14 6.14 12.69 0.01
N MET A 15 7.03 13.69 0.05
CA MET A 15 7.83 14.02 1.24
C MET A 15 7.13 14.97 2.22
N ALA A 16 5.91 15.41 1.92
CA ALA A 16 5.09 16.19 2.84
C ALA A 16 4.27 15.32 3.80
N ALA A 17 4.28 13.99 3.61
CA ALA A 17 3.63 13.05 4.50
C ALA A 17 4.21 13.13 5.93
N PRO A 18 3.40 12.89 6.97
CA PRO A 18 3.79 13.09 8.36
C PRO A 18 4.62 11.90 8.90
N PHE A 19 5.78 11.65 8.29
CA PHE A 19 6.63 10.51 8.64
C PHE A 19 7.10 10.51 10.11
N GLU A 20 7.30 11.68 10.70
CA GLU A 20 7.74 11.81 12.10
C GLU A 20 6.58 11.80 13.11
N ASP A 21 5.32 11.90 12.67
CA ASP A 21 4.16 11.88 13.56
C ASP A 21 3.68 10.43 13.77
N THR A 22 3.98 9.88 14.96
CA THR A 22 3.57 8.52 15.34
C THR A 22 2.07 8.37 15.58
N ALA A 23 1.28 9.46 15.53
CA ALA A 23 -0.17 9.37 15.53
C ALA A 23 -0.75 8.93 14.17
N TYR A 24 0.08 8.90 13.12
CA TYR A 24 -0.27 8.40 11.79
C TYR A 24 0.34 7.02 11.55
N ASP A 25 -0.48 6.12 11.03
CA ASP A 25 0.06 5.03 10.22
C ASP A 25 0.45 5.58 8.85
N VAL A 26 1.46 4.99 8.22
CA VAL A 26 1.98 5.39 6.91
C VAL A 26 2.04 4.19 6.00
N TRP A 27 1.32 4.24 4.88
CA TRP A 27 1.29 3.18 3.88
C TRP A 27 1.98 3.65 2.60
N VAL A 28 2.83 2.79 2.05
CA VAL A 28 3.66 3.11 0.88
C VAL A 28 3.57 2.04 -0.19
N LEU A 29 3.88 2.40 -1.43
CA LEU A 29 4.01 1.43 -2.52
C LEU A 29 5.30 0.60 -2.38
N GLY A 30 5.23 -0.69 -2.71
CA GLY A 30 6.37 -1.62 -2.67
C GLY A 30 7.59 -1.11 -3.41
N ASN A 31 7.40 -0.66 -4.66
CA ASN A 31 8.49 -0.23 -5.54
C ASN A 31 9.13 1.12 -5.14
N ARG A 32 8.57 1.80 -4.14
CA ARG A 32 9.06 3.10 -3.62
C ARG A 32 9.45 3.05 -2.15
N CYS A 33 9.13 1.98 -1.42
CA CYS A 33 9.23 1.95 0.05
C CYS A 33 10.62 2.30 0.59
N GLN A 34 11.70 1.99 -0.15
CA GLN A 34 13.08 2.32 0.20
C GLN A 34 13.39 3.83 0.25
N ASN A 35 12.54 4.68 -0.32
CA ASN A 35 12.74 6.12 -0.38
C ASN A 35 12.26 6.83 0.88
N TYR A 36 11.51 6.15 1.74
CA TYR A 36 10.81 6.78 2.86
C TYR A 36 11.44 6.40 4.21
N PRO A 37 11.52 7.35 5.16
CA PRO A 37 12.21 7.12 6.44
C PRO A 37 11.43 6.24 7.41
N ARG A 38 10.09 6.17 7.28
CA ARG A 38 9.20 5.34 8.10
C ARG A 38 7.97 4.93 7.30
N PHE A 39 7.50 3.72 7.50
CA PHE A 39 6.20 3.25 7.05
C PHE A 39 5.78 2.01 7.85
N ASP A 40 4.48 1.79 7.95
CA ASP A 40 3.88 0.73 8.76
C ASP A 40 3.26 -0.37 7.90
N LEU A 41 3.09 -0.11 6.59
CA LEU A 41 2.57 -1.06 5.63
C LEU A 41 3.13 -0.81 4.22
N ILE A 42 3.38 -1.91 3.52
CA ILE A 42 3.75 -1.92 2.10
C ILE A 42 2.55 -2.44 1.29
N PHE A 43 2.26 -1.79 0.18
CA PHE A 43 1.21 -2.17 -0.75
C PHE A 43 1.80 -2.48 -2.14
N GLU A 44 1.57 -3.71 -2.63
CA GLU A 44 2.06 -4.20 -3.92
C GLU A 44 1.00 -5.06 -4.62
N ILE A 45 0.08 -4.42 -5.34
CA ILE A 45 -1.06 -5.11 -5.97
C ILE A 45 -0.74 -5.68 -7.37
N HIS A 46 0.41 -5.34 -7.95
CA HIS A 46 0.70 -5.74 -9.33
C HIS A 46 1.08 -7.22 -9.37
N ASP A 47 0.24 -8.02 -10.03
CA ASP A 47 0.44 -9.47 -10.19
C ASP A 47 1.59 -9.79 -11.17
N SER A 48 1.95 -8.87 -12.08
CA SER A 48 3.05 -9.05 -13.03
C SER A 48 4.37 -8.51 -12.48
N THR A 49 4.99 -9.27 -11.58
CA THR A 49 6.39 -9.02 -11.22
C THR A 49 7.35 -9.29 -12.38
N GLU A 50 6.91 -10.03 -13.41
CA GLU A 50 7.73 -10.52 -14.52
C GLU A 50 8.09 -9.46 -15.59
N GLU A 51 7.27 -8.42 -15.80
CA GLU A 51 7.54 -7.45 -16.87
C GLU A 51 8.33 -6.21 -16.40
N GLN A 52 8.45 -5.98 -15.09
CA GLN A 52 9.04 -4.73 -14.57
C GLN A 52 10.00 -4.90 -13.39
N HIS A 53 10.14 -6.09 -12.81
CA HIS A 53 10.97 -6.29 -11.63
C HIS A 53 11.86 -7.53 -11.71
N ASP A 54 13.03 -7.42 -11.10
CA ASP A 54 13.95 -8.53 -10.85
C ASP A 54 13.21 -9.68 -10.14
N GLU A 55 13.48 -10.94 -10.49
CA GLU A 55 12.88 -12.12 -9.85
C GLU A 55 13.03 -12.14 -8.32
N ARG A 56 14.03 -11.41 -7.78
CA ARG A 56 14.27 -11.26 -6.34
C ARG A 56 13.37 -10.24 -5.67
N TYR A 57 12.63 -9.43 -6.43
CA TYR A 57 11.81 -8.33 -5.90
C TYR A 57 10.73 -8.79 -4.89
N PRO A 58 9.95 -9.86 -5.15
CA PRO A 58 9.00 -10.35 -4.16
C PRO A 58 9.68 -10.74 -2.85
N GLN A 59 10.83 -11.41 -2.93
CA GLN A 59 11.58 -11.81 -1.74
C GLN A 59 12.12 -10.59 -0.98
N TRP A 60 12.64 -9.59 -1.71
CA TRP A 60 13.09 -8.33 -1.13
C TRP A 60 11.99 -7.58 -0.37
N LEU A 61 10.75 -7.61 -0.85
CA LEU A 61 9.60 -7.06 -0.11
C LEU A 61 9.31 -7.88 1.16
N VAL A 62 9.25 -9.21 1.03
CA VAL A 62 8.96 -10.12 2.16
C VAL A 62 10.02 -10.02 3.27
N ASP A 63 11.29 -9.81 2.91
CA ASP A 63 12.40 -9.75 3.86
C ASP A 63 12.39 -8.50 4.74
N LYS A 64 11.61 -7.47 4.38
CA LYS A 64 11.44 -6.28 5.23
C LYS A 64 10.70 -6.56 6.54
N LYS A 65 9.94 -7.66 6.60
CA LYS A 65 9.11 -8.04 7.77
C LYS A 65 8.13 -6.94 8.23
N ILE A 66 7.72 -6.08 7.30
CA ILE A 66 6.66 -5.08 7.47
C ILE A 66 5.38 -5.66 6.87
N PRO A 67 4.19 -5.43 7.47
CA PRO A 67 2.92 -5.83 6.86
C PRO A 67 2.85 -5.50 5.37
N LEU A 68 2.58 -6.51 4.55
CA LEU A 68 2.63 -6.43 3.10
C LEU A 68 1.28 -6.86 2.52
N ILE A 69 0.62 -5.96 1.78
CA ILE A 69 -0.62 -6.22 1.07
C ILE A 69 -0.34 -6.46 -0.40
N VAL A 70 -0.85 -7.57 -0.92
CA VAL A 70 -0.52 -8.05 -2.26
C VAL A 70 -1.74 -8.44 -3.09
N GLY A 71 -1.56 -8.54 -4.40
CA GLY A 71 -2.53 -9.17 -5.31
C GLY A 71 -2.63 -10.69 -5.11
N GLU A 72 -3.65 -11.30 -5.70
CA GLU A 72 -3.87 -12.76 -5.62
C GLU A 72 -2.74 -13.56 -6.28
N GLY A 73 -2.06 -12.98 -7.28
CA GLY A 73 -0.97 -13.62 -8.02
C GLY A 73 0.39 -13.55 -7.35
N PHE A 74 0.53 -12.91 -6.19
CA PHE A 74 1.84 -12.72 -5.55
C PHE A 74 2.49 -14.08 -5.18
N PRO A 75 3.76 -14.31 -5.57
CA PRO A 75 4.31 -15.67 -5.60
C PRO A 75 4.74 -16.23 -4.24
N LEU A 76 4.86 -15.39 -3.21
CA LEU A 76 5.40 -15.78 -1.90
C LEU A 76 4.36 -15.69 -0.79
N LYS A 77 4.45 -16.60 0.17
CA LYS A 77 3.62 -16.62 1.39
C LYS A 77 4.49 -16.40 2.62
N ALA A 78 4.05 -15.54 3.53
CA ALA A 78 4.64 -15.33 4.85
C ALA A 78 3.59 -14.74 5.81
N ASP A 79 3.81 -14.85 7.12
CA ASP A 79 2.81 -14.47 8.15
C ASP A 79 2.38 -12.99 8.09
N HIS A 80 3.25 -12.10 7.61
CA HIS A 80 2.99 -10.67 7.45
C HIS A 80 2.50 -10.28 6.06
N VAL A 81 2.23 -11.26 5.18
CA VAL A 81 1.75 -11.05 3.80
C VAL A 81 0.27 -11.40 3.73
N THR A 82 -0.55 -10.44 3.31
CA THR A 82 -2.00 -10.61 3.22
C THR A 82 -2.48 -10.20 1.83
N VAL A 83 -3.32 -11.05 1.23
CA VAL A 83 -3.96 -10.74 -0.06
C VAL A 83 -5.00 -9.63 0.11
N PHE A 84 -5.04 -8.69 -0.84
CA PHE A 84 -5.99 -7.60 -0.87
C PHE A 84 -7.44 -8.13 -0.93
N PRO A 85 -8.36 -7.62 -0.10
CA PRO A 85 -9.72 -8.15 -0.02
C PRO A 85 -10.60 -7.59 -1.14
N PHE A 86 -10.41 -8.05 -2.38
CA PHE A 86 -11.14 -7.56 -3.56
C PHE A 86 -12.66 -7.65 -3.39
N ASP A 87 -13.19 -8.81 -2.99
CA ASP A 87 -14.64 -9.00 -2.79
C ASP A 87 -15.25 -8.01 -1.80
N GLN A 88 -14.55 -7.69 -0.70
CA GLN A 88 -15.05 -6.75 0.31
C GLN A 88 -14.95 -5.31 -0.20
N SER A 89 -13.87 -5.02 -0.94
CA SER A 89 -13.63 -3.71 -1.53
C SER A 89 -14.66 -3.38 -2.60
N GLU A 90 -15.00 -4.36 -3.45
CA GLU A 90 -16.05 -4.22 -4.46
C GLU A 90 -17.43 -4.04 -3.82
N LYS A 91 -17.75 -4.78 -2.75
CA LYS A 91 -19.01 -4.57 -2.02
C LYS A 91 -19.11 -3.20 -1.37
N LEU A 92 -17.99 -2.61 -0.95
CA LEU A 92 -17.95 -1.31 -0.30
C LEU A 92 -18.08 -0.15 -1.27
N LEU A 93 -17.31 -0.15 -2.36
CA LEU A 93 -17.20 0.99 -3.28
C LEU A 93 -17.72 0.70 -4.70
N GLY A 94 -17.78 -0.56 -5.11
CA GLY A 94 -17.99 -0.98 -6.50
C GLY A 94 -16.68 -1.11 -7.27
N SER A 95 -16.62 -2.08 -8.18
CA SER A 95 -15.40 -2.41 -8.94
C SER A 95 -14.90 -1.28 -9.84
N GLN A 96 -15.78 -0.38 -10.30
CA GLN A 96 -15.41 0.75 -11.17
C GLN A 96 -14.43 1.74 -10.52
N TYR A 97 -14.33 1.77 -9.19
CA TYR A 97 -13.44 2.66 -8.45
C TYR A 97 -12.11 2.00 -8.04
N LEU A 98 -11.97 0.69 -8.22
CA LEU A 98 -10.78 -0.08 -7.85
C LEU A 98 -9.82 -0.21 -9.05
N THR A 99 -9.38 0.92 -9.59
CA THR A 99 -8.61 0.97 -10.86
C THR A 99 -7.15 1.37 -10.68
N SER A 100 -6.74 1.76 -9.48
CA SER A 100 -5.37 2.19 -9.18
C SER A 100 -4.97 1.81 -7.76
N SER A 101 -3.66 1.68 -7.53
CA SER A 101 -3.12 1.41 -6.18
C SER A 101 -3.59 2.43 -5.13
N PRO A 102 -3.55 3.76 -5.36
CA PRO A 102 -4.07 4.75 -4.41
C PRO A 102 -5.56 4.52 -4.06
N ALA A 103 -6.39 4.22 -5.07
CA ALA A 103 -7.82 3.98 -4.85
C ALA A 103 -8.08 2.69 -4.05
N MET A 104 -7.32 1.63 -4.33
CA MET A 104 -7.39 0.38 -3.57
C MET A 104 -6.88 0.55 -2.13
N MET A 105 -5.79 1.30 -1.91
CA MET A 105 -5.30 1.64 -0.56
C MET A 105 -6.33 2.46 0.21
N LEU A 106 -6.98 3.43 -0.42
CA LEU A 106 -8.06 4.20 0.19
C LEU A 106 -9.24 3.30 0.59
N CYS A 107 -9.65 2.37 -0.28
CA CYS A 107 -10.71 1.40 0.03
C CYS A 107 -10.34 0.51 1.22
N LEU A 108 -9.11 -0.01 1.24
CA LEU A 108 -8.60 -0.81 2.36
C LEU A 108 -8.57 -0.03 3.67
N ALA A 109 -8.21 1.26 3.63
CA ALA A 109 -8.23 2.13 4.78
C ALA A 109 -9.65 2.31 5.33
N MET A 110 -10.64 2.48 4.44
CA MET A 110 -12.05 2.54 4.83
C MET A 110 -12.52 1.23 5.47
N LEU A 111 -12.18 0.07 4.87
CA LEU A 111 -12.49 -1.25 5.43
C LEU A 111 -11.87 -1.46 6.82
N ARG A 112 -10.69 -0.89 7.07
CA ARG A 112 -9.99 -0.96 8.37
C ARG A 112 -10.45 0.11 9.38
N GLY A 113 -11.40 0.96 9.00
CA GLY A 113 -12.00 1.97 9.87
C GLY A 113 -11.09 3.15 10.19
N TYR A 114 -10.22 3.56 9.27
CA TYR A 114 -9.51 4.84 9.40
C TYR A 114 -10.49 6.00 9.21
N GLU A 115 -10.48 6.93 10.15
CA GLU A 115 -11.40 8.07 10.18
C GLU A 115 -10.80 9.30 9.48
N ARG A 116 -9.47 9.42 9.49
CA ARG A 116 -8.73 10.47 8.79
C ARG A 116 -7.71 9.82 7.86
N ILE A 117 -7.86 10.07 6.57
CA ILE A 117 -7.00 9.52 5.52
C ILE A 117 -6.49 10.71 4.70
N GLU A 118 -5.18 10.81 4.59
CA GLU A 118 -4.51 11.84 3.81
C GLU A 118 -3.72 11.17 2.68
N LEU A 119 -3.76 11.79 1.50
CA LEU A 119 -3.11 11.28 0.29
C LEU A 119 -1.92 12.18 -0.03
N TYR A 120 -0.78 11.56 -0.32
CA TYR A 120 0.46 12.23 -0.68
C TYR A 120 1.08 11.55 -1.90
N GLY A 121 1.70 12.36 -2.76
CA GLY A 121 2.31 11.91 -3.98
C GLY A 121 1.30 11.32 -4.97
N VAL A 122 0.10 11.90 -5.07
CA VAL A 122 -0.96 11.54 -6.03
C VAL A 122 -1.29 12.79 -6.85
N ASP A 123 -0.95 12.77 -8.15
CA ASP A 123 -1.21 13.85 -9.11
C ASP A 123 -1.92 13.31 -10.37
#